data_AF-A0A0N0V7B7-F1
#
_entry.id   AF-A0A0N0V7B7-F1
#
_cell.length_a   1.000
_cell.length_b   1.000
_cell.length_c   1.000
_cell.angle_alpha   90.00
_cell.angle_beta   90.00
_cell.angle_gamma   90.00
#
_symmetry.space_group_name_H-M   'P 1'
#
loop_
_entity.id
_entity.type
_entity.pdbx_description
1 polymer ?
#
loop_
_entity_poly.entity_id
_entity_poly.type
_entity_poly.pdbx_seq_one_letter_code
_entity_poly.pdbx_strand_id
1 'polypeptide(L)'
;MSYLLYSVSFFTIVLATILFFTRAHWIPHVQHMRPRLPGADYIYSRLPNSFAGDIEAGLTSSNFNLSENVESGDSRAGLDDAAKSEVLAIMKKRRMNFDQARKVYMENRFKANGIGADGLPRDPKFVSFS
;
A
#
# COMPACT_ATOMS: atom_id res chain seq x y z
N MET A 1 28.24 39.38 -10.15
CA MET A 1 27.11 38.69 -10.81
C MET A 1 27.37 37.20 -11.04
N SER A 2 28.54 36.79 -11.53
CA SER A 2 28.91 35.37 -11.69
C SER A 2 28.88 34.56 -10.38
N TYR A 3 29.40 35.12 -9.28
CA TYR A 3 29.39 34.44 -7.97
C TYR A 3 27.99 34.13 -7.43
N LEU A 4 27.00 34.99 -7.69
CA LEU A 4 25.61 34.72 -7.33
C LEU A 4 25.03 33.55 -8.12
N LEU A 5 25.35 33.46 -9.42
CA LEU A 5 24.92 32.34 -10.26
C LEU A 5 25.56 31.03 -9.77
N TYR A 6 26.86 31.03 -9.48
CA TYR A 6 27.54 29.85 -8.94
C TYR A 6 27.00 29.42 -7.58
N SER A 7 26.73 30.35 -6.66
CA SER A 7 26.17 30.02 -5.35
C SER A 7 24.74 29.46 -5.46
N VAL A 8 23.91 30.02 -6.35
CA VAL A 8 22.54 29.52 -6.56
C VAL A 8 22.57 28.15 -7.21
N SER A 9 23.38 27.93 -8.25
CA SER A 9 23.52 26.63 -8.90
C SER A 9 24.08 25.56 -7.94
N PHE A 10 25.05 25.91 -7.11
CA PHE A 10 25.57 24.99 -6.11
C PHE A 10 24.50 24.65 -5.07
N PHE A 11 23.77 25.65 -4.58
CA PHE A 11 22.69 25.45 -3.63
C PHE A 11 21.56 24.56 -4.18
N THR A 12 21.15 24.76 -5.44
CA THR A 12 20.10 23.92 -6.05
C THR A 12 20.54 22.47 -6.21
N ILE A 13 21.80 22.21 -6.58
CA ILE A 13 22.35 20.85 -6.68
C ILE A 13 22.40 20.18 -5.30
N VAL A 14 22.86 20.90 -4.26
CA VAL A 14 22.90 20.37 -2.90
C VAL A 14 21.48 20.06 -2.40
N LEU A 15 20.53 20.99 -2.60
CA LEU A 15 19.14 20.79 -2.21
C LEU A 15 18.49 19.61 -2.94
N ALA A 16 18.70 19.49 -4.25
CA ALA A 16 18.20 18.37 -5.04
C ALA A 16 18.78 17.03 -4.56
N THR A 17 20.06 17.01 -4.21
CA THR A 17 20.74 15.82 -3.68
C THR A 17 20.15 15.40 -2.33
N ILE A 18 19.97 16.34 -1.41
CA ILE A 18 19.34 16.09 -0.10
C ILE A 18 17.91 15.57 -0.27
N LEU A 19 17.11 16.19 -1.15
CA LEU A 19 15.75 15.74 -1.44
C LEU A 19 15.74 14.33 -2.07
N PHE A 20 16.70 14.02 -2.94
CA PHE A 20 16.82 12.70 -3.54
C PHE A 20 17.14 11.61 -2.52
N PHE A 21 18.02 11.90 -1.55
CA PHE A 21 18.36 10.94 -0.48
C PHE A 21 17.23 10.81 0.55
N THR A 22 16.57 11.91 0.90
CA THR A 22 15.46 11.89 1.86
C THR A 22 14.12 11.51 1.22
N ARG A 23 14.08 11.23 -0.10
CA ARG A 23 12.84 10.94 -0.85
C ARG A 23 11.94 9.90 -0.19
N ALA A 24 12.52 8.85 0.38
CA ALA A 24 11.76 7.76 0.99
C ALA A 24 10.92 8.22 2.19
N HIS A 25 11.38 9.27 2.89
CA HIS A 25 10.69 9.82 4.05
C HIS A 25 9.53 10.75 3.67
N TRP A 26 9.69 11.53 2.59
CA TRP A 26 8.69 12.54 2.21
C TRP A 26 7.66 12.04 1.18
N ILE A 27 7.97 11.00 0.39
CA ILE A 27 7.04 10.45 -0.60
C ILE A 27 5.62 10.19 -0.03
N PRO A 28 5.46 9.55 1.15
CA PRO A 28 4.12 9.30 1.72
C PRO A 28 3.35 10.58 2.06
N HIS A 29 4.04 11.62 2.55
CA HIS A 29 3.40 12.88 2.95
C HIS A 29 3.03 13.74 1.73
N VAL A 30 3.87 13.75 0.69
CA VAL A 30 3.68 14.58 -0.50
C VAL A 30 2.70 13.94 -1.50
N GLN A 31 2.41 12.64 -1.37
CA GLN A 31 1.40 11.94 -2.20
C GLN A 31 0.03 12.63 -2.19
N HIS A 32 -0.37 13.22 -1.06
CA HIS A 32 -1.66 13.91 -0.91
C HIS A 32 -1.69 15.30 -1.56
N MET A 33 -0.53 15.93 -1.78
CA MET A 33 -0.40 17.29 -2.31
C MET A 33 -0.01 17.33 -3.79
N ARG A 34 0.14 16.17 -4.45
CA ARG A 34 0.51 16.14 -5.87
C ARG A 34 -0.60 16.77 -6.72
N PRO A 35 -0.30 17.84 -7.50
CA PRO A 35 -1.25 18.39 -8.46
C PRO A 35 -1.68 17.30 -9.44
N ARG A 36 -2.97 17.29 -9.79
CA ARG A 36 -3.55 16.38 -10.79
C ARG A 36 -2.90 16.65 -12.15
N LEU A 37 -1.83 15.93 -12.46
CA LEU A 37 -1.24 15.89 -13.79
C LEU A 37 -2.24 15.16 -14.71
N PRO A 38 -2.75 15.81 -15.78
CA PRO A 38 -3.64 15.16 -16.73
C PRO A 38 -2.91 13.96 -17.33
N GLY A 39 -3.36 12.76 -16.99
CA GLY A 39 -2.74 11.51 -17.44
C GLY A 39 -1.93 10.71 -16.42
N ALA A 40 -1.79 11.16 -15.18
CA ALA A 40 -1.25 10.29 -14.14
C ALA A 40 -2.22 9.15 -13.77
N ASP A 41 -3.52 9.31 -14.06
CA ASP A 41 -4.59 8.41 -13.64
C ASP A 41 -4.54 7.03 -14.33
N TYR A 42 -3.92 6.90 -15.51
CA TYR A 42 -3.71 5.58 -16.14
C TYR A 42 -2.56 4.79 -15.49
N ILE A 43 -1.62 5.47 -14.82
CA ILE A 43 -0.50 4.81 -14.15
C ILE A 43 -0.85 4.54 -12.67
N TYR A 44 -1.71 5.36 -12.07
CA TYR A 44 -2.17 5.21 -10.70
C TYR A 44 -3.70 5.27 -10.62
N SER A 45 -4.36 4.12 -10.64
CA SER A 45 -5.76 4.03 -10.22
C SER A 45 -5.83 4.30 -8.71
N ARG A 46 -6.52 5.38 -8.31
CA ARG A 46 -6.77 5.68 -6.90
C ARG A 46 -7.49 4.49 -6.27
N LEU A 47 -7.07 4.10 -5.06
CA LEU A 47 -7.77 3.04 -4.33
C LEU A 47 -9.21 3.48 -4.05
N PRO A 48 -10.17 2.54 -4.10
CA PRO A 48 -11.52 2.83 -3.67
C PRO A 48 -11.55 3.16 -2.17
N ASN A 49 -12.31 4.20 -1.82
CA ASN A 49 -12.51 4.66 -0.45
C ASN A 49 -13.91 4.28 0.08
N SER A 50 -14.57 3.30 -0.56
CA SER A 50 -15.91 2.83 -0.19
C SER A 50 -16.01 1.33 -0.41
N PHE A 51 -16.87 0.66 0.38
CA PHE A 51 -17.14 -0.77 0.23
C PHE A 51 -17.62 -1.14 -1.17
N ALA A 52 -18.43 -0.28 -1.80
CA ALA A 52 -18.90 -0.49 -3.18
C ALA A 52 -17.74 -0.50 -4.18
N GLY A 53 -16.81 0.45 -4.05
CA GLY A 53 -15.64 0.48 -4.92
C GLY A 53 -14.65 -0.65 -4.63
N ASP A 54 -14.55 -1.11 -3.39
CA ASP A 54 -13.74 -2.29 -3.03
C ASP A 54 -14.30 -3.57 -3.70
N ILE A 55 -15.62 -3.70 -3.78
CA ILE A 55 -16.28 -4.77 -4.54
C ILE A 55 -15.95 -4.67 -6.03
N GLU A 56 -16.06 -3.48 -6.62
CA GLU A 56 -15.72 -3.25 -8.04
C GLU A 56 -14.25 -3.57 -8.34
N ALA A 57 -13.35 -3.32 -7.38
CA ALA A 57 -11.93 -3.68 -7.48
C ALA A 57 -11.66 -5.18 -7.30
N GLY A 58 -12.69 -6.00 -7.02
CA GLY A 58 -12.57 -7.43 -6.82
C GLY A 58 -12.03 -7.83 -5.45
N LEU A 59 -12.16 -6.96 -4.44
CA LEU A 59 -11.73 -7.21 -3.04
C LEU A 59 -12.81 -7.92 -2.20
N THR A 60 -13.65 -8.71 -2.85
CA THR A 60 -14.75 -9.46 -2.23
C THR A 60 -14.69 -10.92 -2.68
N SER A 61 -15.09 -11.84 -1.81
CA SER A 61 -15.21 -13.28 -2.11
C SER A 61 -16.29 -13.93 -1.25
N SER A 62 -16.56 -15.22 -1.48
CA SER A 62 -17.50 -16.00 -0.65
C SER A 62 -17.12 -16.02 0.83
N ASN A 63 -15.82 -15.96 1.13
CA ASN A 63 -15.26 -16.02 2.49
C ASN A 63 -15.01 -14.62 3.07
N PHE A 64 -15.30 -13.58 2.29
CA PHE A 64 -15.11 -12.18 2.67
C PHE A 64 -16.08 -11.31 1.88
N ASN A 65 -17.32 -11.24 2.37
CA ASN A 65 -18.41 -10.54 1.70
C ASN A 65 -18.51 -9.10 2.21
N LEU A 66 -18.48 -8.13 1.29
CA LEU A 66 -18.66 -6.69 1.57
C LEU A 66 -20.06 -6.18 1.24
N SER A 67 -20.93 -6.99 0.65
CA SER A 67 -22.26 -6.57 0.21
C SER A 67 -23.14 -6.10 1.37
N GLU A 68 -23.06 -6.76 2.53
CA GLU A 68 -23.80 -6.36 3.73
C GLU A 68 -23.40 -4.97 4.23
N ASN A 69 -22.13 -4.58 4.09
CA ASN A 69 -21.66 -3.24 4.45
C ASN A 69 -22.25 -2.18 3.51
N VAL A 70 -22.36 -2.50 2.22
CA VAL A 70 -22.98 -1.59 1.23
C VAL A 70 -24.47 -1.46 1.50
N GLU A 71 -25.17 -2.57 1.72
CA GLU A 71 -26.62 -2.60 1.97
C GLU A 71 -27.01 -1.89 3.26
N SER A 72 -26.19 -2.02 4.31
CA SER A 72 -26.40 -1.34 5.59
C SER A 72 -26.02 0.15 5.57
N GLY A 73 -25.47 0.66 4.45
CA GLY A 73 -25.01 2.04 4.36
C GLY A 73 -23.88 2.36 5.34
N ASP A 74 -22.98 1.40 5.57
CA ASP A 74 -21.88 1.51 6.53
C ASP A 74 -20.99 2.72 6.20
N SER A 75 -20.85 3.64 7.16
CA SER A 75 -20.09 4.90 7.02
C SER A 75 -18.61 4.77 7.40
N ARG A 76 -18.15 3.58 7.80
CA ARG A 76 -16.73 3.35 8.12
C ARG A 76 -15.87 3.51 6.86
N ALA A 77 -14.60 3.85 7.07
CA ALA A 77 -13.61 4.01 6.00
C ALA A 77 -13.34 2.73 5.18
N GLY A 78 -13.80 1.57 5.65
CA GLY A 78 -13.68 0.29 4.96
C GLY A 78 -12.38 -0.44 5.24
N LEU A 79 -11.86 -1.10 4.20
CA LEU A 79 -10.61 -1.84 4.22
C LEU A 79 -9.39 -0.92 4.33
N ASP A 80 -8.31 -1.39 4.94
CA ASP A 80 -7.04 -0.66 5.04
C ASP A 80 -6.40 -0.42 3.67
N ASP A 81 -6.07 0.83 3.34
CA ASP A 81 -5.54 1.22 2.02
C ASP A 81 -4.19 0.59 1.70
N ALA A 82 -3.31 0.47 2.70
CA ALA A 82 -2.02 -0.18 2.51
C ALA A 82 -2.20 -1.65 2.15
N ALA A 83 -2.99 -2.40 2.93
CA ALA A 83 -3.29 -3.80 2.67
C ALA A 83 -3.98 -4.02 1.31
N LYS A 84 -4.98 -3.19 0.97
CA LYS A 84 -5.68 -3.26 -0.33
C LYS A 84 -4.69 -3.14 -1.50
N SER A 85 -3.79 -2.16 -1.42
CA SER A 85 -2.84 -1.89 -2.51
C SER A 85 -1.89 -3.07 -2.75
N GLU A 86 -1.42 -3.70 -1.67
CA GLU A 86 -0.53 -4.87 -1.76
C GLU A 86 -1.26 -6.10 -2.28
N VAL A 87 -2.48 -6.35 -1.80
CA VAL A 87 -3.30 -7.48 -2.28
C VAL A 87 -3.60 -7.35 -3.77
N LEU A 88 -4.01 -6.17 -4.25
CA LEU A 88 -4.21 -5.91 -5.67
C LEU A 88 -2.93 -6.11 -6.48
N ALA A 89 -1.78 -5.68 -5.95
CA ALA A 89 -0.49 -5.90 -6.59
C ALA A 89 -0.15 -7.40 -6.70
N ILE A 90 -0.42 -8.20 -5.66
CA ILE A 90 -0.23 -9.64 -5.65
C ILE A 90 -1.16 -10.32 -6.67
N MET A 91 -2.46 -9.95 -6.68
CA MET A 91 -3.45 -10.45 -7.65
C MET A 91 -2.97 -10.20 -9.08
N LYS A 92 -2.55 -8.96 -9.39
CA LYS A 92 -2.05 -8.58 -10.71
C LYS A 92 -0.78 -9.32 -11.10
N LYS A 93 0.19 -9.42 -10.18
CA LYS A 93 1.51 -10.03 -10.46
C LYS A 93 1.43 -11.54 -10.62
N ARG A 94 0.63 -12.22 -9.80
CA ARG A 94 0.56 -13.69 -9.74
C ARG A 94 -0.67 -14.28 -10.41
N ARG A 95 -1.57 -13.45 -10.95
CA ARG A 95 -2.82 -13.85 -11.63
C ARG A 95 -3.66 -14.79 -10.77
N MET A 96 -3.87 -14.41 -9.51
CA MET A 96 -4.60 -15.20 -8.52
C MET A 96 -5.84 -14.47 -8.01
N ASN A 97 -6.77 -15.23 -7.43
CA ASN A 97 -7.99 -14.67 -6.86
C ASN A 97 -7.71 -13.89 -5.56
N PHE A 98 -8.72 -13.15 -5.10
CA PHE A 98 -8.62 -12.30 -3.91
C PHE A 98 -8.19 -13.09 -2.65
N ASP A 99 -8.81 -14.24 -2.38
CA ASP A 99 -8.50 -15.03 -1.19
C ASP A 99 -7.08 -15.59 -1.19
N GLN A 100 -6.61 -16.07 -2.35
CA GLN A 100 -5.22 -16.52 -2.52
C GLN A 100 -4.24 -15.37 -2.32
N ALA A 101 -4.55 -14.19 -2.87
CA ALA A 101 -3.70 -13.02 -2.71
C ALA A 101 -3.65 -12.54 -1.25
N ARG A 102 -4.79 -12.54 -0.55
CA ARG A 102 -4.90 -12.22 0.87
C ARG A 102 -4.11 -13.21 1.73
N LYS A 103 -4.17 -14.50 1.42
CA LYS A 103 -3.33 -15.53 2.08
C LYS A 103 -1.84 -15.24 1.90
N VAL A 104 -1.40 -14.99 0.66
CA VAL A 104 0.00 -14.66 0.37
C VAL A 104 0.45 -13.38 1.07
N TYR A 105 -0.39 -12.35 1.09
CA TYR A 105 -0.13 -11.10 1.82
C TYR A 105 0.09 -11.38 3.32
N MET A 106 -0.78 -12.18 3.93
CA MET A 106 -0.69 -12.55 5.34
C MET A 106 0.58 -13.39 5.63
N GLU A 107 0.89 -14.38 4.80
CA GLU A 107 2.12 -15.18 4.92
C GLU A 107 3.40 -14.34 4.80
N ASN A 108 3.43 -13.35 3.90
CA ASN A 108 4.54 -12.42 3.78
C ASN A 108 4.70 -11.59 5.05
N ARG A 109 3.60 -11.13 5.64
CA ARG A 109 3.60 -10.36 6.89
C ARG A 109 4.04 -11.23 8.07
N PHE A 110 3.60 -12.49 8.13
CA PHE A 110 4.08 -13.46 9.12
C PHE A 110 5.59 -13.65 9.01
N LYS A 111 6.09 -13.92 7.81
CA LYS A 111 7.53 -14.09 7.58
C LYS A 111 8.33 -12.87 8.01
N ALA A 112 7.84 -11.65 7.71
CA ALA A 112 8.49 -10.41 8.11
C ALA A 112 8.54 -10.22 9.63
N ASN A 113 7.61 -10.82 10.37
CA ASN A 113 7.51 -10.76 11.83
C ASN A 113 8.01 -12.03 12.54
N GLY A 114 8.76 -12.90 11.84
CA GLY A 114 9.31 -14.12 12.44
C GLY A 114 8.25 -15.19 12.76
N ILE A 115 7.10 -15.16 12.10
CA ILE A 115 6.02 -16.14 12.22
C ILE A 115 6.06 -17.08 11.00
N GLY A 116 5.84 -18.38 11.22
CA GLY A 116 5.73 -19.38 10.17
C GLY A 116 4.43 -19.26 9.37
N ALA A 117 4.34 -20.00 8.25
CA ALA A 117 3.13 -20.02 7.42
C ALA A 117 1.97 -20.79 8.11
N ASP A 118 2.31 -21.58 9.11
CA ASP A 118 1.41 -22.25 10.07
C ASP A 118 0.83 -21.29 11.13
N GLY A 119 1.30 -20.03 11.18
CA GLY A 119 0.88 -19.04 12.16
C GLY A 119 1.62 -19.15 13.51
N LEU A 120 2.60 -20.04 13.63
CA LEU A 120 3.37 -20.23 14.86
C LEU A 120 4.63 -19.35 14.85
N PRO A 121 5.00 -18.72 15.98
CA PRO A 121 6.29 -18.03 16.10
C PRO A 121 7.47 -18.96 15.80
N ARG A 122 8.49 -18.46 15.10
CA ARG A 122 9.74 -19.20 14.83
C ARG A 122 10.75 -19.10 15.96
N ASP A 123 10.33 -18.66 17.13
CA ASP A 123 11.18 -18.56 18.31
C ASP A 123 11.51 -19.98 18.81
N PRO A 124 12.79 -20.36 18.96
CA PRO A 124 13.19 -21.65 19.54
C PRO A 124 12.63 -21.91 20.94
N LYS A 125 12.24 -20.85 21.67
CA LYS A 125 11.65 -20.94 23.01
C LYS A 125 10.12 -20.93 22.98
N PHE A 126 9.51 -20.92 21.81
CA PHE A 126 8.05 -20.95 21.69
C PHE A 126 7.51 -22.30 22.20
N VAL A 127 6.60 -22.24 23.16
CA VAL A 127 5.88 -23.41 23.70
C VAL A 127 4.40 -23.18 23.46
N SER A 128 3.76 -24.12 22.77
CA SER A 128 2.30 -24.16 22.57
C SER A 128 1.68 -25.35 23.28
N PHE A 129 0.47 -25.17 23.80
CA PHE A 129 -0.35 -26.24 24.36
C PHE A 129 -1.59 -26.40 23.47
N SER A 130 -1.81 -27.60 22.95
CA SER A 130 -2.95 -27.96 22.09
C SER A 130 -3.78 -29.06 22.72
#